data_AF-A0A5P9NE28-F1
#
_entry.id   AF-A0A5P9NE28-F1
#
_cell.length_a   1.000
_cell.length_b   1.000
_cell.length_c   1.000
_cell.angle_alpha   90.00
_cell.angle_beta   90.00
_cell.angle_gamma   90.00
#
_symmetry.space_group_name_H-M   'P 1'
#
loop_
_entity.id
_entity.type
_entity.pdbx_description
1 polymer ?
#
loop_
_entity_poly.entity_id
_entity_poly.type
_entity_poly.pdbx_seq_one_letter_code
_entity_poly.pdbx_strand_id
1 'polypeptide(L)'
;QVHGSWLFFPFHRAYLYFYEKILGKLIDDPTFAIPYWNWDHPDGMTLPSLYNNQNSPFFDGLRNPTHLPPMVTDLSYDGPGLDNNLPKDDQIALNLSVMYRQMVSNAKKPSLFMGNPYRAGDKPNPGAGSLENQPHATVHNWTGNPSNPMWEDMGN
;
A
#
# COMPACT_ATOMS: atom_id res chain seq x y z
N GLN A 1 7.16 -17.83 2.67
CA GLN A 1 6.43 -16.85 1.84
C GLN A 1 5.11 -16.54 2.56
N VAL A 2 4.78 -15.27 2.75
CA VAL A 2 3.51 -14.82 3.38
C VAL A 2 2.60 -14.11 2.38
N HIS A 3 3.18 -13.52 1.34
CA HIS A 3 2.48 -12.91 0.21
C HIS A 3 1.90 -13.96 -0.74
N GLY A 4 0.96 -13.53 -1.57
CA GLY A 4 0.25 -14.35 -2.54
C GLY A 4 -0.62 -15.42 -1.88
N SER A 5 -1.15 -15.17 -0.68
CA SER A 5 -1.92 -16.17 0.08
C SER A 5 -2.79 -15.54 1.18
N TRP A 6 -3.66 -16.36 1.78
CA TRP A 6 -4.47 -16.00 2.95
C TRP A 6 -3.69 -15.56 4.20
N LEU A 7 -2.36 -15.72 4.22
CA LEU A 7 -1.50 -15.29 5.34
C LEU A 7 -1.18 -13.80 5.28
N PHE A 8 -1.45 -13.14 4.15
CA PHE A 8 -1.14 -11.73 3.91
C PHE A 8 -1.65 -10.82 5.03
N PHE A 9 -2.95 -10.79 5.28
CA PHE A 9 -3.54 -9.93 6.31
C PHE A 9 -3.08 -10.23 7.75
N PRO A 10 -3.18 -11.48 8.25
CA PRO A 10 -2.82 -11.76 9.64
C PRO A 10 -1.33 -11.53 9.92
N PHE A 11 -0.44 -11.81 8.95
CA PHE A 11 0.98 -11.52 9.09
C PHE A 11 1.24 -10.03 9.22
N HIS A 12 0.73 -9.20 8.29
CA HIS A 12 0.93 -7.75 8.34
C HIS A 12 0.27 -7.10 9.56
N ARG A 13 -0.88 -7.61 10.01
CA ARG A 13 -1.49 -7.16 11.27
C ARG A 13 -0.58 -7.43 12.47
N ALA A 14 0.00 -8.63 12.56
CA ALA A 14 0.93 -8.96 13.64
C ALA A 14 2.22 -8.11 13.55
N TYR A 15 2.74 -7.90 12.34
CA TYR A 15 3.91 -7.04 12.10
C TYR A 15 3.66 -5.62 12.60
N LEU A 16 2.57 -4.98 12.15
CA LEU A 16 2.21 -3.62 12.57
C LEU A 16 1.89 -3.54 14.06
N TYR A 17 1.24 -4.56 14.64
CA TYR A 17 0.98 -4.62 16.07
C TYR A 17 2.27 -4.50 16.88
N PHE A 18 3.29 -5.33 16.60
CA PHE A 18 4.54 -5.24 17.35
C PHE A 18 5.32 -3.96 17.04
N TYR A 19 5.31 -3.50 15.78
CA TYR A 19 5.93 -2.23 15.40
C TYR A 19 5.36 -1.04 16.19
N GLU A 20 4.03 -0.91 16.26
CA GLU A 20 3.35 0.12 17.05
C GLU A 20 3.68 0.03 18.54
N LYS A 21 3.63 -1.19 19.12
CA LYS A 21 3.94 -1.40 20.55
C LYS A 21 5.40 -1.08 20.88
N ILE A 22 6.34 -1.39 19.99
CA ILE A 22 7.76 -1.05 20.15
C ILE A 22 7.93 0.47 20.12
N LEU A 23 7.37 1.16 19.14
CA LEU A 23 7.44 2.62 19.03
C LEU A 23 6.88 3.32 20.28
N GLY A 24 5.68 2.92 20.73
CA GLY A 24 5.09 3.46 21.96
C GLY A 24 5.96 3.21 23.19
N LYS A 25 6.61 2.04 23.27
CA LYS A 25 7.52 1.72 24.37
C LYS A 25 8.78 2.59 24.38
N LEU A 26 9.32 2.95 23.22
CA LEU A 26 10.54 3.77 23.11
C LEU A 26 10.34 5.22 23.59
N ILE A 27 9.10 5.69 23.65
CA ILE A 27 8.74 7.05 24.12
C ILE A 27 7.91 7.04 25.41
N ASP A 28 7.78 5.87 26.05
CA ASP A 28 6.95 5.62 27.24
C ASP A 28 5.49 6.11 27.10
N ASP A 29 4.91 6.00 25.91
CA ASP A 29 3.51 6.32 25.62
C ASP A 29 2.69 5.02 25.36
N PRO A 30 1.89 4.55 26.33
CA PRO A 30 1.06 3.36 26.15
C PRO A 30 -0.13 3.57 25.21
N THR A 31 -0.44 4.82 24.83
CA THR A 31 -1.54 5.20 23.95
C THR A 31 -1.09 5.50 22.52
N PHE A 32 0.21 5.46 22.24
CA PHE A 32 0.78 5.67 20.92
C PHE A 32 0.10 4.77 19.88
N ALA A 33 -0.25 5.38 18.76
CA ALA A 33 -0.81 4.70 17.60
C ALA A 33 -0.11 5.17 16.33
N ILE A 34 0.19 4.24 15.41
CA ILE A 34 0.74 4.61 14.11
C ILE A 34 -0.34 5.27 13.24
N PRO A 35 0.01 6.28 12.43
CA PRO A 35 -0.93 6.82 11.44
C PRO A 35 -1.17 5.80 10.32
N TYR A 36 -2.26 5.98 9.59
CA TYR A 36 -2.52 5.27 8.34
C TYR A 36 -2.61 6.27 7.18
N TRP A 37 -2.14 5.86 6.01
CA TRP A 37 -2.31 6.66 4.79
C TRP A 37 -3.72 6.43 4.24
N ASN A 38 -4.56 7.46 4.33
CA ASN A 38 -5.98 7.43 3.98
C ASN A 38 -6.26 7.59 2.47
N TRP A 39 -5.64 6.75 1.64
CA TRP A 39 -5.75 6.82 0.16
C TRP A 39 -7.12 6.38 -0.39
N ASP A 40 -8.06 5.96 0.45
CA ASP A 40 -9.45 5.70 0.09
C ASP A 40 -10.38 6.91 0.28
N HIS A 41 -9.86 8.00 0.83
CA HIS A 41 -10.56 9.29 0.93
C HIS A 41 -9.84 10.38 0.11
N PRO A 42 -10.55 11.23 -0.67
CA PRO A 42 -9.91 12.24 -1.52
C PRO A 42 -8.85 13.11 -0.84
N ASP A 43 -9.12 13.55 0.40
CA ASP A 43 -8.20 14.38 1.18
C ASP A 43 -6.89 13.67 1.57
N GLY A 44 -6.86 12.33 1.54
CA GLY A 44 -5.70 11.50 1.88
C GLY A 44 -5.04 10.82 0.68
N MET A 45 -5.50 11.08 -0.56
CA MET A 45 -4.94 10.43 -1.77
C MET A 45 -3.61 11.03 -2.26
N THR A 46 -2.98 11.93 -1.50
CA THR A 46 -1.60 12.38 -1.79
C THR A 46 -0.67 11.88 -0.69
N LEU A 47 0.61 11.71 -0.97
CA LEU A 47 1.60 11.31 0.04
C LEU A 47 1.55 12.31 1.21
N PRO A 48 1.29 11.87 2.46
CA PRO A 48 1.13 12.80 3.57
C PRO A 48 2.40 13.63 3.79
N SER A 49 2.23 14.91 4.08
CA SER A 49 3.33 15.88 4.18
C SER A 49 4.40 15.50 5.21
N LEU A 50 4.03 14.77 6.27
CA LEU A 50 4.93 14.21 7.27
C LEU A 50 6.05 13.36 6.66
N TYR A 51 5.76 12.65 5.57
CA TYR A 51 6.69 11.79 4.87
C TYR A 51 7.50 12.53 3.80
N ASN A 52 7.02 13.67 3.26
CA ASN A 52 7.69 14.41 2.17
C ASN A 52 8.55 15.62 2.62
N ASN A 53 8.90 15.68 3.90
CA ASN A 53 9.77 16.73 4.43
C ASN A 53 11.18 16.19 4.68
N GLN A 54 12.20 16.66 3.97
CA GLN A 54 13.59 16.18 4.11
C GLN A 54 14.17 16.29 5.52
N ASN A 55 13.62 17.15 6.37
CA ASN A 55 14.02 17.29 7.77
C ASN A 55 13.24 16.36 8.73
N SER A 56 12.32 15.55 8.21
CA SER A 56 11.52 14.59 8.96
C SER A 56 12.27 13.27 9.11
N PRO A 57 12.21 12.59 10.27
CA PRO A 57 12.73 11.23 10.41
C PRO A 57 11.95 10.21 9.55
N PHE A 58 10.81 10.60 8.98
CA PHE A 58 9.97 9.79 8.09
C PHE A 58 10.27 10.01 6.60
N PHE A 59 11.24 10.87 6.28
CA PHE A 59 11.67 11.09 4.91
C PHE A 59 12.41 9.87 4.36
N ASP A 60 12.15 9.60 3.10
CA ASP A 60 12.88 8.61 2.31
C ASP A 60 13.10 9.22 0.92
N GLY A 61 14.37 9.27 0.50
CA GLY A 61 14.81 9.84 -0.76
C GLY A 61 14.72 8.87 -1.94
N LEU A 62 14.38 7.61 -1.69
CA LEU A 62 14.24 6.56 -2.70
C LEU A 62 12.79 6.44 -3.23
N ARG A 63 11.92 7.41 -2.97
CA ARG A 63 10.57 7.46 -3.57
C ARG A 63 10.60 7.97 -5.01
N ASN A 64 9.57 7.64 -5.78
CA ASN A 64 9.42 8.18 -7.13
C ASN A 64 9.25 9.71 -7.09
N PRO A 65 10.20 10.50 -7.63
CA PRO A 65 10.13 11.97 -7.58
C PRO A 65 8.97 12.56 -8.38
N THR A 66 8.39 11.83 -9.35
CA THR A 66 7.24 12.30 -10.12
C THR A 66 5.91 12.09 -9.39
N HIS A 67 5.91 11.33 -8.30
CA HIS A 67 4.71 10.95 -7.53
C HIS A 67 4.63 11.67 -6.17
N LEU A 68 5.43 12.69 -5.95
CA LEU A 68 5.35 13.52 -4.75
C LEU A 68 4.14 14.47 -4.82
N PRO A 69 3.62 14.97 -3.68
CA PRO A 69 2.53 15.93 -3.66
C PRO A 69 2.83 17.14 -4.57
N PRO A 70 1.84 17.65 -5.32
CA PRO A 70 0.40 17.40 -5.16
C PRO A 70 -0.15 16.20 -5.97
N MET A 71 0.70 15.30 -6.47
CA MET A 71 0.24 14.16 -7.27
C MET A 71 -0.66 13.23 -6.45
N VAL A 72 -1.81 12.87 -7.04
CA VAL A 72 -2.77 11.91 -6.48
C VAL A 72 -2.27 10.50 -6.76
N THR A 73 -2.29 9.64 -5.75
CA THR A 73 -1.93 8.22 -5.87
C THR A 73 -2.77 7.54 -6.93
N ASP A 74 -2.16 6.72 -7.77
CA ASP A 74 -2.89 5.90 -8.72
C ASP A 74 -3.10 4.49 -8.15
N LEU A 75 -4.32 4.21 -7.66
CA LEU A 75 -4.67 2.89 -7.13
C LEU A 75 -4.75 1.82 -8.22
N SER A 76 -4.53 2.17 -9.49
CA SER A 76 -4.44 1.30 -10.65
C SER A 76 -3.12 1.40 -11.39
N TYR A 77 -2.07 1.85 -10.70
CA TYR A 77 -0.75 1.99 -11.29
C TYR A 77 -0.18 0.65 -11.80
N ASP A 78 0.03 0.58 -13.12
CA ASP A 78 0.55 -0.61 -13.81
C ASP A 78 2.07 -0.54 -14.08
N GLY A 79 2.74 0.53 -13.63
CA GLY A 79 4.19 0.70 -13.72
C GLY A 79 4.64 1.91 -14.56
N PRO A 80 5.97 2.12 -14.67
CA PRO A 80 6.54 3.31 -15.29
C PRO A 80 6.16 3.46 -16.76
N GLY A 81 5.67 4.64 -17.15
CA GLY A 81 5.25 4.92 -18.53
C GLY A 81 3.87 4.37 -18.89
N LEU A 82 3.18 3.72 -17.94
CA LEU A 82 1.78 3.29 -18.03
C LEU A 82 0.87 4.15 -17.12
N ASP A 83 1.34 5.33 -16.74
CA ASP A 83 0.57 6.30 -15.97
C ASP A 83 -0.72 6.65 -16.72
N ASN A 84 -1.85 6.61 -16.00
CA ASN A 84 -3.15 6.94 -16.58
C ASN A 84 -3.22 8.39 -17.09
N ASN A 85 -2.32 9.27 -16.63
CA ASN A 85 -2.21 10.69 -17.00
C ASN A 85 -3.56 11.44 -16.93
N LEU A 86 -4.40 11.03 -15.97
CA LEU A 86 -5.74 11.59 -15.78
C LEU A 86 -5.67 12.95 -15.09
N PRO A 87 -6.62 13.85 -15.39
CA PRO A 87 -6.90 14.98 -14.52
C PRO A 87 -7.16 14.53 -13.07
N LYS A 88 -6.81 15.39 -12.11
CA LYS A 88 -6.91 15.09 -10.67
C LYS A 88 -8.26 14.49 -10.26
N ASP A 89 -9.37 15.11 -10.67
CA ASP A 89 -10.71 14.69 -10.27
C ASP A 89 -11.10 13.33 -10.88
N ASP A 90 -10.63 13.05 -12.09
CA ASP A 90 -10.84 11.77 -12.76
C ASP A 90 -10.01 10.66 -12.09
N GLN A 91 -8.78 10.95 -11.66
CA GLN A 91 -7.97 10.01 -10.88
C GLN A 91 -8.61 9.69 -9.52
N ILE A 92 -9.19 10.70 -8.84
CA ILE A 92 -9.93 10.49 -7.59
C ILE A 92 -11.14 9.59 -7.83
N ALA A 93 -11.94 9.86 -8.88
CA ALA A 93 -13.09 9.05 -9.22
C ALA A 93 -12.70 7.60 -9.57
N LEU A 94 -11.58 7.41 -10.27
CA LEU A 94 -11.01 6.10 -10.56
C LEU A 94 -10.60 5.38 -9.27
N ASN A 95 -9.89 6.03 -8.36
CA ASN A 95 -9.47 5.46 -7.08
C ASN A 95 -10.67 5.00 -6.24
N LEU A 96 -11.72 5.82 -6.14
CA LEU A 96 -12.96 5.44 -5.44
C LEU A 96 -13.63 4.22 -6.08
N SER A 97 -13.63 4.15 -7.42
CA SER A 97 -14.14 3.00 -8.17
C SER A 97 -13.31 1.73 -7.95
N VAL A 98 -11.98 1.86 -7.89
CA VAL A 98 -11.06 0.78 -7.52
C VAL A 98 -11.38 0.28 -6.11
N MET A 99 -11.49 1.17 -5.13
CA MET A 99 -11.83 0.77 -3.76
C MET A 99 -13.15 0.02 -3.68
N TYR A 100 -14.21 0.52 -4.32
CA TYR A 100 -15.48 -0.20 -4.38
C TYR A 100 -15.32 -1.59 -5.03
N ARG A 101 -14.62 -1.68 -6.16
CA ARG A 101 -14.38 -2.95 -6.85
C ARG A 101 -13.65 -3.94 -5.95
N GLN A 102 -12.61 -3.50 -5.26
CA GLN A 102 -11.72 -4.38 -4.48
C GLN A 102 -12.32 -4.79 -3.13
N MET A 103 -13.15 -3.93 -2.53
CA MET A 103 -13.82 -4.18 -1.25
C MET A 103 -15.20 -4.83 -1.38
N VAL A 104 -15.87 -4.72 -2.53
CA VAL A 104 -17.26 -5.19 -2.71
C VAL A 104 -17.36 -6.20 -3.85
N SER A 105 -17.10 -5.78 -5.09
CA SER A 105 -17.34 -6.62 -6.27
C SER A 105 -16.43 -7.86 -6.33
N ASN A 106 -15.16 -7.68 -5.98
CA ASN A 106 -14.14 -8.73 -5.99
C ASN A 106 -13.95 -9.42 -4.63
N ALA A 107 -14.63 -8.97 -3.57
CA ALA A 107 -14.45 -9.50 -2.21
C ALA A 107 -15.64 -10.34 -1.71
N LYS A 108 -16.46 -10.89 -2.61
CA LYS A 108 -17.72 -11.58 -2.25
C LYS A 108 -17.56 -12.86 -1.41
N LYS A 109 -16.33 -13.36 -1.25
CA LYS A 109 -16.00 -14.54 -0.45
C LYS A 109 -14.68 -14.29 0.30
N PRO A 110 -14.49 -14.90 1.48
CA PRO A 110 -13.24 -14.79 2.22
C PRO A 110 -12.00 -15.15 1.38
N SER A 111 -12.06 -16.19 0.54
CA SER A 111 -10.94 -16.58 -0.32
C SER A 111 -10.63 -15.56 -1.43
N LEU A 112 -11.64 -14.82 -1.90
CA LEU A 112 -11.41 -13.76 -2.90
C LEU A 112 -10.78 -12.52 -2.26
N PHE A 113 -11.13 -12.23 -1.00
CA PHE A 113 -10.58 -11.07 -0.28
C PHE A 113 -9.22 -11.36 0.37
N MET A 114 -9.11 -12.47 1.09
CA MET A 114 -7.92 -12.84 1.86
C MET A 114 -6.84 -13.50 0.99
N GLY A 115 -7.22 -14.22 -0.07
CA GLY A 115 -6.33 -15.03 -0.89
C GLY A 115 -6.51 -16.54 -0.69
N ASN A 116 -5.75 -17.31 -1.47
CA ASN A 116 -5.83 -18.76 -1.49
C ASN A 116 -5.15 -19.41 -0.27
N PRO A 117 -5.60 -20.63 0.12
CA PRO A 117 -4.96 -21.38 1.19
C PRO A 117 -3.47 -21.65 0.93
N TYR A 118 -2.66 -21.48 1.97
CA TYR A 118 -1.23 -21.82 1.97
C TYR A 118 -0.87 -22.59 3.23
N ARG A 119 -0.26 -23.77 3.06
CA ARG A 119 0.08 -24.72 4.12
C ARG A 119 1.51 -25.23 3.95
N ALA A 120 2.03 -25.87 5.00
CA ALA A 120 3.33 -26.50 4.96
C ALA A 120 3.40 -27.55 3.82
N GLY A 121 4.41 -27.43 2.96
CA GLY A 121 4.59 -28.27 1.77
C GLY A 121 4.03 -27.68 0.47
N ASP A 122 3.20 -26.64 0.53
CA ASP A 122 2.67 -25.98 -0.66
C ASP A 122 3.76 -25.15 -1.37
N LYS A 123 3.63 -25.02 -2.69
CA LYS A 123 4.43 -24.07 -3.49
C LYS A 123 4.03 -22.62 -3.14
N PRO A 124 4.97 -21.67 -3.14
CA PRO A 124 4.68 -20.27 -2.84
C PRO A 124 3.70 -19.65 -3.86
N ASN A 125 3.07 -18.54 -3.46
CA ASN A 125 2.12 -17.75 -4.26
C ASN A 125 0.90 -18.55 -4.77
N PRO A 126 0.14 -19.25 -3.90
CA PRO A 126 -1.07 -19.96 -4.33
C PRO A 126 -2.16 -19.05 -4.88
N GLY A 127 -2.16 -17.75 -4.56
CA GLY A 127 -3.03 -16.73 -5.14
C GLY A 127 -3.37 -15.63 -4.14
N ALA A 128 -3.02 -14.39 -4.49
CA ALA A 128 -3.31 -13.20 -3.70
C ALA A 128 -4.82 -12.88 -3.65
N GLY A 129 -5.26 -12.26 -2.56
CA GLY A 129 -6.60 -11.71 -2.43
C GLY A 129 -6.80 -10.40 -3.19
N SER A 130 -8.04 -9.88 -3.22
CA SER A 130 -8.38 -8.67 -3.97
C SER A 130 -7.51 -7.49 -3.55
N LEU A 131 -7.44 -7.18 -2.25
CA LEU A 131 -6.68 -6.03 -1.75
C LEU A 131 -5.17 -6.18 -1.89
N GLU A 132 -4.61 -7.39 -1.73
CA GLU A 132 -3.17 -7.64 -1.90
C GLU A 132 -2.72 -7.31 -3.33
N ASN A 133 -3.55 -7.67 -4.32
CA ASN A 133 -3.30 -7.33 -5.72
C ASN A 133 -3.50 -5.83 -5.98
N GLN A 134 -4.60 -5.26 -5.51
CA GLN A 134 -4.94 -3.86 -5.72
C GLN A 134 -5.87 -3.39 -4.59
N PRO A 135 -5.58 -2.29 -3.89
CA PRO A 135 -4.55 -1.29 -4.19
C PRO A 135 -3.18 -1.53 -3.55
N HIS A 136 -2.98 -2.60 -2.78
CA HIS A 136 -1.72 -2.78 -2.04
C HIS A 136 -0.49 -2.79 -2.98
N ALA A 137 -0.43 -3.71 -3.95
CA ALA A 137 0.73 -3.80 -4.85
C ALA A 137 0.91 -2.54 -5.71
N THR A 138 -0.19 -1.92 -6.13
CA THR A 138 -0.14 -0.69 -6.93
C THR A 138 0.40 0.49 -6.13
N VAL A 139 0.05 0.63 -4.84
CA VAL A 139 0.60 1.69 -3.98
C VAL A 139 2.10 1.47 -3.71
N HIS A 140 2.53 0.21 -3.56
CA HIS A 140 3.95 -0.14 -3.49
C HIS A 140 4.71 0.32 -4.73
N ASN A 141 4.27 -0.11 -5.91
CA ASN A 141 4.89 0.24 -7.19
C ASN A 141 4.83 1.74 -7.48
N TRP A 142 3.72 2.40 -7.14
CA TRP A 142 3.56 3.84 -7.33
C TRP A 142 4.53 4.63 -6.44
N THR A 143 4.81 4.17 -5.24
CA THR A 143 5.68 4.90 -4.30
C THR A 143 7.18 4.67 -4.59
N GLY A 144 7.56 3.46 -4.98
CA GLY A 144 8.97 3.09 -5.25
C GLY A 144 9.56 3.81 -6.46
N ASN A 145 10.86 4.16 -6.42
CA ASN A 145 11.49 4.91 -7.51
C ASN A 145 11.93 3.98 -8.65
N PRO A 146 11.30 4.06 -9.83
CA PRO A 146 11.62 3.16 -10.93
C PRO A 146 13.00 3.39 -11.56
N SER A 147 13.69 4.47 -11.18
CA SER A 147 15.08 4.72 -11.57
C SER A 147 16.08 3.83 -10.82
N ASN A 148 15.66 3.20 -9.72
CA ASN A 148 16.50 2.26 -8.95
C ASN A 148 16.35 0.82 -9.49
N PRO A 149 17.37 -0.06 -9.36
CA PRO A 149 17.38 -1.38 -10.00
C PRO A 149 16.21 -2.29 -9.64
N MET A 150 15.73 -2.23 -8.40
CA MET A 150 14.62 -3.01 -7.89
C MET A 150 13.40 -2.14 -7.54
N TRP A 151 13.41 -0.87 -7.95
CA TRP A 151 12.39 0.11 -7.58
C TRP A 151 12.35 0.38 -6.07
N GLU A 152 13.52 0.30 -5.43
CA GLU A 152 13.71 0.58 -4.02
C GLU A 152 13.11 1.96 -3.65
N ASP A 153 12.57 2.15 -2.45
CA ASP A 153 12.39 1.13 -1.40
C ASP A 153 11.00 0.44 -1.47
N MET A 154 9.93 1.18 -1.73
CA MET A 154 8.57 0.63 -1.67
C MET A 154 8.24 -0.35 -2.81
N GLY A 155 8.98 -0.33 -3.92
CA GLY A 155 8.77 -1.25 -5.05
C GLY A 155 9.34 -2.66 -4.85
N ASN A 156 10.26 -2.86 -3.90
CA ASN A 156 10.79 -4.18 -3.55
C ASN A 156 11.43 -4.26 -2.16
#